data_AF-A0A8I3PHQ9-F1
#
_entry.id   AF-A0A8I3PHQ9-F1
#
_cell.length_a   1.000
_cell.length_b   1.000
_cell.length_c   1.000
_cell.angle_alpha   90.00
_cell.angle_beta   90.00
_cell.angle_gamma   90.00
#
_symmetry.space_group_name_H-M   'P 1'
#
loop_
_entity.id
_entity.type
_entity.pdbx_description
1 polymer ?
#
loop_
_entity_poly.entity_id
_entity_poly.type
_entity_poly.pdbx_seq_one_letter_code
_entity_poly.pdbx_strand_id
1 'polypeptide(L)'
;MAIRVLLGFSIPEEDLGHLFEVYQQFVENVFSLPVDLPFSGYRRGIQARQILQKGLEKAIREKLQCTQGKDYSDALDILIESSKEHGKEMTMQELKDGTLELIFAAYATTASASTSLIMQLLKHPAVLEKLREELRAQGILHSGGCPCEGTLRLDTLSRLHYLDCVIKEVMRLFTPISGGYRTVLQTFELDGFQIPKGWSVMYSIRDTHDTAPVFKDVNVFDPDRFGQARSEDKDGRFHYLPFGGGVRTCLGKHLAKLFLKVLAVELASTSRFELATRTFPRITLVPVLHPVDGLSVKFFGLDSNQNKILPETEAMLSATV
;
A
#
# COMPACT_ATOMS: atom_id res chain seq x y z
N MET A 1 3.48 -11.18 -2.46
CA MET A 1 2.37 -10.95 -1.52
C MET A 1 0.99 -11.10 -2.18
N ALA A 2 0.59 -10.24 -3.12
CA ALA A 2 -0.75 -10.27 -3.73
C ALA A 2 -1.15 -11.65 -4.28
N ILE A 3 -0.26 -12.30 -5.02
CA ILE A 3 -0.48 -13.64 -5.59
C ILE A 3 -0.81 -14.70 -4.52
N ARG A 4 -0.11 -14.69 -3.39
CA ARG A 4 -0.33 -15.64 -2.30
C ARG A 4 -1.55 -15.28 -1.44
N VAL A 5 -1.66 -14.02 -1.02
CA VAL A 5 -2.65 -13.60 -0.02
C VAL A 5 -4.03 -13.36 -0.64
N LEU A 6 -4.10 -12.79 -1.84
CA LEU A 6 -5.37 -12.46 -2.48
C LEU A 6 -5.90 -13.58 -3.36
N LEU A 7 -5.02 -14.41 -3.93
CA LEU A 7 -5.40 -15.43 -4.90
C LEU A 7 -5.15 -16.86 -4.43
N GLY A 8 -4.35 -17.05 -3.37
CA GLY A 8 -3.96 -18.38 -2.89
C GLY A 8 -3.15 -19.17 -3.89
N PHE A 9 -2.49 -18.49 -4.84
CA PHE A 9 -1.70 -19.14 -5.87
C PHE A 9 -0.29 -19.45 -5.36
N SER A 10 0.21 -20.62 -5.72
CA SER A 10 1.62 -21.01 -5.57
C SER A 10 2.23 -21.11 -6.95
N ILE A 11 2.84 -20.03 -7.43
CA ILE A 11 3.51 -19.97 -8.72
C ILE A 11 5.02 -20.26 -8.49
N PRO A 12 5.66 -21.13 -9.29
CA PRO A 12 7.10 -21.35 -9.24
C PRO A 12 7.89 -20.04 -9.38
N GLU A 13 9.03 -19.91 -8.70
CA GLU A 13 9.83 -18.66 -8.75
C GLU A 13 10.32 -18.32 -10.16
N GLU A 14 10.67 -19.32 -10.96
CA GLU A 14 11.11 -19.15 -12.35
C GLU A 14 10.02 -18.48 -13.22
N ASP A 15 8.77 -18.93 -13.08
CA ASP A 15 7.62 -18.36 -13.79
C ASP A 15 7.27 -16.95 -13.27
N LEU A 16 7.50 -16.71 -11.99
CA LEU A 16 7.16 -15.45 -11.34
C LEU A 16 7.99 -14.28 -11.85
N GLY A 17 9.28 -14.49 -12.14
CA GLY A 17 10.16 -13.44 -12.68
C GLY A 17 9.67 -12.93 -14.02
N HIS A 18 9.41 -13.83 -14.97
CA HIS A 18 8.88 -13.46 -16.28
C HIS A 18 7.49 -12.79 -16.18
N LEU A 19 6.57 -13.36 -15.40
CA LEU A 19 5.25 -12.76 -15.20
C LEU A 19 5.33 -11.38 -14.56
N PHE A 20 6.32 -11.13 -13.69
CA PHE A 20 6.53 -9.84 -13.09
C PHE A 20 6.99 -8.79 -14.10
N GLU A 21 7.93 -9.13 -15.00
CA GLU A 21 8.35 -8.24 -16.09
C GLU A 21 7.17 -7.86 -17.01
N VAL A 22 6.36 -8.85 -17.38
CA VAL A 22 5.16 -8.62 -18.20
C VAL A 22 4.13 -7.77 -17.43
N TYR A 23 4.01 -7.98 -16.11
CA TYR A 23 3.14 -7.18 -15.26
C TYR A 23 3.59 -5.71 -15.19
N GLN A 24 4.90 -5.44 -15.11
CA GLN A 24 5.40 -4.07 -15.17
C GLN A 24 5.07 -3.42 -16.52
N GLN A 25 5.27 -4.13 -17.64
CA GLN A 25 4.86 -3.64 -18.96
C GLN A 25 3.35 -3.35 -19.01
N PHE A 26 2.52 -4.19 -18.40
CA PHE A 26 1.08 -3.93 -18.31
C PHE A 26 0.79 -2.62 -17.56
N VAL A 27 1.34 -2.44 -16.35
CA VAL A 27 1.11 -1.27 -15.49
C VAL A 27 1.59 0.03 -16.15
N GLU A 28 2.78 0.03 -16.72
CA GLU A 28 3.38 1.21 -17.37
C GLU A 28 2.54 1.73 -18.56
N ASN A 29 1.74 0.85 -19.16
CA ASN A 29 0.96 1.18 -20.34
C ASN A 29 -0.55 1.39 -20.05
N VAL A 30 -1.01 1.29 -18.80
CA VAL A 30 -2.42 1.55 -18.42
C VAL A 30 -2.87 2.96 -18.78
N PHE A 31 -1.99 3.95 -18.61
CA PHE A 31 -2.27 5.37 -18.89
C PHE A 31 -1.71 5.85 -20.22
N SER A 32 -1.47 4.93 -21.16
CA SER A 32 -1.04 5.28 -22.52
C SER A 32 -2.19 5.87 -23.35
N LEU A 33 -1.86 6.60 -24.42
CA LEU A 33 -2.86 7.07 -25.38
C LEU A 33 -3.60 5.87 -25.98
N PRO A 34 -4.95 5.88 -26.03
CA PRO A 34 -5.77 4.73 -26.44
C PRO A 34 -5.77 4.56 -27.98
N VAL A 35 -4.59 4.34 -28.56
CA VAL A 35 -4.37 4.20 -29.99
C VAL A 35 -3.63 2.89 -30.24
N ASP A 36 -4.30 1.90 -30.84
CA ASP A 36 -3.71 0.58 -31.13
C ASP A 36 -2.86 0.63 -32.41
N LEU A 37 -1.58 0.98 -32.24
CA LEU A 37 -0.55 0.88 -33.27
C LEU A 37 0.56 -0.10 -32.85
N PRO A 38 1.30 -0.72 -33.79
CA PRO A 38 2.33 -1.72 -33.50
C PRO A 38 3.35 -1.33 -32.42
N PHE A 39 3.69 -0.05 -32.31
CA PHE A 39 4.67 0.50 -31.36
C PHE A 39 4.03 1.30 -30.22
N SER A 40 2.69 1.37 -30.18
CA SER A 40 1.97 2.13 -29.15
C SER A 40 2.13 1.49 -27.77
N GLY A 41 2.08 2.32 -26.73
CA GLY A 41 1.95 1.81 -25.36
C GLY A 41 0.69 0.97 -25.19
N TYR A 42 -0.42 1.41 -25.78
CA TYR A 42 -1.71 0.72 -25.67
C TYR A 42 -1.67 -0.73 -26.18
N ARG A 43 -1.07 -0.96 -27.35
CA ARG A 43 -0.89 -2.31 -27.90
C ARG A 43 0.01 -3.16 -27.01
N ARG A 44 1.13 -2.61 -26.52
CA ARG A 44 2.02 -3.32 -25.58
C ARG A 44 1.28 -3.71 -24.30
N GLY A 45 0.46 -2.81 -23.75
CA GLY A 45 -0.39 -3.10 -22.59
C GLY A 45 -1.42 -4.20 -22.85
N ILE A 46 -2.07 -4.21 -24.02
CA ILE A 46 -3.00 -5.28 -24.42
C ILE A 46 -2.28 -6.63 -24.52
N GLN A 47 -1.12 -6.66 -25.17
CA GLN A 47 -0.31 -7.88 -25.31
C GLN A 47 0.15 -8.40 -23.93
N ALA A 48 0.65 -7.51 -23.06
CA ALA A 48 1.03 -7.85 -21.71
C ALA A 48 -0.14 -8.44 -20.91
N ARG A 49 -1.34 -7.83 -21.00
CA ARG A 49 -2.57 -8.38 -20.41
C ARG A 49 -2.86 -9.79 -20.90
N GLN A 50 -2.77 -10.04 -22.21
CA GLN A 50 -3.05 -11.37 -22.78
C GLN A 50 -2.05 -12.42 -22.29
N ILE A 51 -0.76 -12.07 -22.20
CA ILE A 51 0.29 -12.96 -21.70
C ILE A 51 0.05 -13.28 -20.21
N LEU A 52 -0.23 -12.27 -19.38
CA LEU A 52 -0.56 -12.46 -17.96
C LEU A 52 -1.78 -13.37 -17.78
N GLN A 53 -2.85 -13.11 -18.52
CA GLN A 53 -4.07 -13.91 -18.45
C GLN A 53 -3.82 -15.37 -18.83
N LYS A 54 -3.01 -15.61 -19.86
CA LYS A 54 -2.60 -16.97 -20.25
C LYS A 54 -1.74 -17.63 -19.17
N GLY A 55 -0.78 -16.91 -18.59
CA GLY A 55 0.09 -17.43 -17.53
C GLY A 55 -0.67 -17.77 -16.24
N LEU A 56 -1.70 -16.99 -15.90
CA LEU A 56 -2.53 -17.20 -14.71
C LEU A 56 -3.61 -18.28 -14.90
N GLU A 57 -3.95 -18.65 -16.14
CA GLU A 57 -5.04 -19.59 -16.41
C GLU A 57 -4.83 -20.96 -15.78
N LYS A 58 -3.59 -21.47 -15.81
CA LYS A 58 -3.23 -22.74 -15.17
C LYS A 58 -3.50 -22.70 -13.66
N ALA A 59 -3.01 -21.65 -12.97
CA ALA A 59 -3.20 -21.47 -11.53
C ALA A 59 -4.67 -21.31 -11.14
N ILE A 60 -5.47 -20.61 -11.97
CA ILE A 60 -6.92 -20.50 -11.78
C ILE A 60 -7.58 -21.88 -11.86
N ARG A 61 -7.26 -22.69 -12.88
CA ARG A 61 -7.82 -24.04 -13.06
C ARG A 61 -7.48 -24.96 -11.90
N GLU A 62 -6.23 -24.94 -11.45
CA GLU A 62 -5.78 -25.72 -10.29
C GLU A 62 -6.51 -25.30 -9.02
N LYS A 63 -6.69 -23.99 -8.78
CA LYS A 63 -7.46 -23.47 -7.64
C LYS A 63 -8.92 -23.94 -7.66
N LEU A 64 -9.58 -23.93 -8.81
CA LEU A 64 -10.97 -24.39 -8.94
C LEU A 64 -11.13 -25.90 -8.65
N GLN A 65 -10.08 -26.69 -8.86
CA GLN A 65 -10.08 -28.13 -8.58
C GLN A 65 -9.76 -28.44 -7.12
N CYS A 66 -8.97 -27.59 -6.45
CA CYS A 66 -8.63 -27.72 -5.03
C CYS A 66 -9.71 -27.08 -4.13
N THR A 67 -10.83 -27.79 -3.92
CA THR A 67 -11.93 -27.38 -3.02
C THR A 67 -11.88 -27.98 -1.62
N GLN A 68 -10.89 -28.80 -1.28
CA GLN A 68 -10.80 -29.47 0.04
C GLN A 68 -9.52 -29.10 0.79
N GLY A 69 -9.66 -28.77 2.08
CA GLY A 69 -8.56 -28.77 3.06
C GLY A 69 -7.87 -27.42 3.35
N LYS A 70 -8.47 -26.27 3.04
CA LYS A 70 -7.94 -24.96 3.47
C LYS A 70 -8.69 -24.44 4.70
N ASP A 71 -7.94 -24.06 5.73
CA ASP A 71 -8.46 -23.39 6.93
C ASP A 71 -8.75 -21.89 6.74
N TYR A 72 -8.60 -21.38 5.50
CA TYR A 72 -8.77 -19.96 5.18
C TYR A 72 -9.28 -19.77 3.74
N SER A 73 -10.00 -18.66 3.51
CA SER A 73 -10.44 -18.19 2.19
C SER A 73 -9.63 -16.96 1.78
N ASP A 74 -9.15 -16.93 0.54
CA ASP A 74 -8.55 -15.71 -0.04
C ASP A 74 -9.59 -14.85 -0.78
N ALA A 75 -9.17 -13.68 -1.27
CA ALA A 75 -10.09 -12.74 -1.91
C ALA A 75 -10.71 -13.29 -3.20
N LEU A 76 -9.99 -14.15 -3.93
CA LEU A 76 -10.51 -14.80 -5.13
C LEU A 76 -11.51 -15.91 -4.76
N ASP A 77 -11.30 -16.66 -3.67
CA ASP A 77 -12.31 -17.60 -3.16
C ASP A 77 -13.62 -16.87 -2.83
N ILE A 78 -13.55 -15.77 -2.08
CA ILE A 78 -14.71 -14.96 -1.71
C ILE A 78 -15.45 -14.42 -2.95
N LEU A 79 -14.70 -13.98 -3.98
CA LEU A 79 -15.28 -13.52 -5.24
C LEU A 79 -16.07 -14.64 -5.94
N ILE A 80 -15.48 -15.84 -6.01
CA ILE A 80 -16.09 -17.02 -6.65
C ILE A 80 -17.34 -17.47 -5.86
N GLU A 81 -17.23 -17.56 -4.54
CA GLU A 81 -18.34 -17.96 -3.65
C GLU A 81 -19.49 -16.97 -3.72
N SER A 82 -19.20 -15.67 -3.61
CA SER A 82 -20.23 -14.62 -3.71
C SER A 82 -20.94 -14.65 -5.07
N SER A 83 -20.24 -14.91 -6.17
CA SER A 83 -20.89 -15.06 -7.48
C SER A 83 -21.88 -16.24 -7.49
N LYS A 84 -21.49 -17.38 -6.90
CA LYS A 84 -22.34 -18.58 -6.78
C LYS A 84 -23.58 -18.33 -5.93
N GLU A 85 -23.46 -17.60 -4.82
CA GLU A 85 -24.60 -17.23 -3.96
C GLU A 85 -25.66 -16.40 -4.71
N HIS A 86 -25.24 -15.63 -5.71
CA HIS A 86 -26.13 -14.86 -6.58
C HIS A 86 -26.58 -15.65 -7.82
N GLY A 87 -26.38 -16.97 -7.85
CA GLY A 87 -26.81 -17.86 -8.93
C GLY A 87 -25.99 -17.74 -10.21
N LYS A 88 -24.78 -17.18 -10.15
CA LYS A 88 -23.90 -16.97 -11.31
C LYS A 88 -22.59 -17.74 -11.17
N GLU A 89 -22.30 -18.63 -12.10
CA GLU A 89 -20.94 -19.16 -12.26
C GLU A 89 -20.08 -18.17 -13.04
N MET A 90 -18.89 -17.88 -12.52
CA MET A 90 -17.93 -17.03 -13.21
C MET A 90 -17.31 -17.77 -14.39
N THR A 91 -17.29 -17.12 -15.55
CA THR A 91 -16.56 -17.63 -16.71
C THR A 91 -15.05 -17.58 -16.47
N MET A 92 -14.28 -18.40 -17.19
CA MET A 92 -12.82 -18.36 -17.13
C MET A 92 -12.27 -16.96 -17.46
N GLN A 93 -12.93 -16.21 -18.36
CA GLN A 93 -12.50 -14.85 -18.67
C GLN A 93 -12.73 -13.88 -17.51
N GLU A 94 -13.88 -13.95 -16.84
CA GLU A 94 -14.17 -13.14 -15.65
C GLU A 94 -13.22 -13.47 -14.49
N LEU A 95 -12.84 -14.74 -14.32
CA LEU A 95 -11.83 -15.13 -13.32
C LEU A 95 -10.45 -14.54 -13.64
N LYS A 96 -10.02 -14.60 -14.90
CA LYS A 96 -8.74 -14.01 -15.34
C LYS A 96 -8.75 -12.49 -15.17
N ASP A 97 -9.85 -11.82 -15.48
CA ASP A 97 -10.00 -10.38 -15.31
C ASP A 97 -9.98 -9.99 -13.82
N GLY A 98 -10.78 -10.66 -12.97
CA GLY A 98 -10.81 -10.41 -11.53
C GLY A 98 -9.48 -10.70 -10.83
N THR A 99 -8.80 -11.78 -11.23
CA THR A 99 -7.45 -12.11 -10.74
C THR A 99 -6.45 -11.00 -11.07
N LEU A 100 -6.42 -10.55 -12.33
CA LEU A 100 -5.52 -9.47 -12.75
C LEU A 100 -5.86 -8.14 -12.07
N GLU A 101 -7.15 -7.84 -11.88
CA GLU A 101 -7.61 -6.65 -11.16
C GLU A 101 -7.15 -6.64 -9.69
N LEU A 102 -7.27 -7.77 -8.98
CA LEU A 102 -6.80 -7.91 -7.60
C LEU A 102 -5.28 -7.69 -7.49
N ILE A 103 -4.48 -8.25 -8.41
CA ILE A 103 -3.02 -8.03 -8.45
C ILE A 103 -2.73 -6.57 -8.74
N PHE A 104 -3.39 -6.00 -9.76
CA PHE A 104 -3.20 -4.62 -10.18
C PHE A 104 -3.47 -3.63 -9.04
N ALA A 105 -4.60 -3.77 -8.36
CA ALA A 105 -5.00 -2.89 -7.27
C ALA A 105 -4.07 -2.99 -6.05
N ALA A 106 -3.59 -4.19 -5.73
CA ALA A 106 -2.87 -4.46 -4.49
C ALA A 106 -1.35 -4.20 -4.57
N TYR A 107 -0.74 -4.29 -5.75
CA TYR A 107 0.71 -4.21 -5.87
C TYR A 107 1.24 -2.78 -5.74
N ALA A 108 0.94 -1.91 -6.70
CA ALA A 108 1.59 -0.60 -6.80
C ALA A 108 1.27 0.31 -5.62
N THR A 109 0.02 0.26 -5.12
CA THR A 109 -0.44 1.06 -3.98
C THR A 109 0.24 0.65 -2.67
N THR A 110 0.36 -0.66 -2.41
CA THR A 110 1.03 -1.16 -1.21
C THR A 110 2.54 -0.95 -1.29
N ALA A 111 3.17 -1.13 -2.46
CA ALA A 111 4.58 -0.83 -2.65
C ALA A 111 4.89 0.64 -2.37
N SER A 112 4.09 1.55 -2.94
CA SER A 112 4.17 3.00 -2.69
C SER A 112 4.07 3.35 -1.20
N ALA A 113 3.06 2.82 -0.51
CA ALA A 113 2.84 3.10 0.91
C ALA A 113 3.97 2.53 1.78
N SER A 114 4.45 1.32 1.49
CA SER A 114 5.56 0.67 2.18
C SER A 114 6.87 1.45 2.02
N THR A 115 7.21 1.84 0.79
CA THR A 115 8.42 2.63 0.53
C THR A 115 8.33 4.01 1.17
N SER A 116 7.15 4.63 1.18
CA SER A 116 6.91 5.90 1.86
C SER A 116 7.05 5.78 3.38
N LEU A 117 6.53 4.69 3.98
CA LEU A 117 6.71 4.39 5.39
C LEU A 117 8.19 4.25 5.76
N ILE A 118 8.96 3.44 5.01
CA ILE A 118 10.40 3.28 5.23
C ILE A 118 11.13 4.62 5.14
N MET A 119 10.83 5.41 4.10
CA MET A 119 11.43 6.73 3.92
C MET A 119 11.13 7.67 5.08
N GLN A 120 9.88 7.71 5.58
CA GLN A 120 9.53 8.57 6.71
C GLN A 120 10.17 8.10 8.02
N LEU A 121 10.24 6.80 8.28
CA LEU A 121 10.93 6.27 9.45
C LEU A 121 12.44 6.59 9.41
N LEU A 122 13.08 6.55 8.22
CA LEU A 122 14.47 6.99 8.04
C LEU A 122 14.67 8.49 8.30
N LYS A 123 13.73 9.33 7.85
CA LYS A 123 13.80 10.80 8.04
C LYS A 123 13.51 11.23 9.48
N HIS A 124 12.79 10.41 10.24
CA HIS A 124 12.29 10.75 11.57
C HIS A 124 12.66 9.68 12.61
N PRO A 125 13.94 9.58 13.03
CA PRO A 125 14.38 8.59 14.01
C PRO A 125 13.62 8.64 15.33
N ALA A 126 13.22 9.83 15.80
CA ALA A 126 12.41 9.99 17.01
C ALA A 126 11.03 9.32 16.90
N VAL A 127 10.42 9.31 15.70
CA VAL A 127 9.16 8.60 15.45
C VAL A 127 9.39 7.08 15.51
N LEU A 128 10.49 6.60 14.93
CA LEU A 128 10.85 5.19 15.00
C LEU A 128 11.12 4.73 16.44
N GLU A 129 11.79 5.53 17.26
CA GLU A 129 12.01 5.21 18.66
C GLU A 129 10.71 5.19 19.47
N LYS A 130 9.82 6.17 19.29
CA LYS A 130 8.50 6.15 19.93
C LYS A 130 7.64 4.95 19.51
N LEU A 131 7.77 4.51 18.26
CA LEU A 131 7.17 3.27 17.79
C LEU A 131 7.80 2.06 18.50
N ARG A 132 9.12 1.99 18.65
CA ARG A 132 9.80 0.93 19.43
C ARG A 132 9.37 0.94 20.89
N GLU A 133 9.16 2.10 21.51
CA GLU A 133 8.60 2.20 22.87
C GLU A 133 7.21 1.57 22.96
N GLU A 134 6.32 1.85 22.01
CA GLU A 134 5.01 1.20 21.93
C GLU A 134 5.14 -0.32 21.78
N LEU A 135 6.03 -0.80 20.91
CA LEU A 135 6.27 -2.23 20.73
C LEU A 135 6.84 -2.90 22.00
N ARG A 136 7.74 -2.23 22.76
CA ARG A 136 8.23 -2.72 24.06
C ARG A 136 7.09 -2.79 25.07
N ALA A 137 6.24 -1.77 25.15
CA ALA A 137 5.11 -1.74 26.07
C ALA A 137 4.06 -2.84 25.80
N GLN A 138 3.90 -3.25 24.53
CA GLN A 138 3.04 -4.38 24.12
C GLN A 138 3.75 -5.74 24.21
N GLY A 139 4.98 -5.80 24.71
CA GLY A 139 5.74 -7.05 24.84
C GLY A 139 6.16 -7.67 23.51
N ILE A 140 6.22 -6.89 22.42
CA ILE A 140 6.65 -7.38 21.10
C ILE A 140 8.19 -7.39 21.03
N LEU A 141 8.83 -6.37 21.60
CA LEU A 141 10.28 -6.28 21.71
C LEU A 141 10.75 -6.91 23.03
N HIS A 142 10.83 -8.24 23.08
CA HIS A 142 11.45 -8.92 24.23
C HIS A 142 12.97 -8.77 24.20
N SER A 143 13.55 -8.44 25.36
CA SER A 143 14.99 -8.52 25.59
C SER A 143 15.30 -9.96 26.01
N GLY A 144 15.73 -10.82 25.06
CA GLY A 144 16.28 -12.14 25.38
C GLY A 144 15.49 -13.39 24.98
N GLY A 145 14.41 -13.28 24.19
CA GLY A 145 13.71 -14.44 23.60
C GLY A 145 14.10 -14.66 22.14
N CYS A 146 14.08 -15.92 21.67
CA CYS A 146 14.22 -16.20 20.23
C CYS A 146 13.12 -15.47 19.45
N PRO A 147 13.41 -14.84 18.29
CA PRO A 147 12.39 -14.25 17.40
C PRO A 147 11.27 -15.25 17.00
N CYS A 148 11.50 -16.53 17.22
CA CYS A 148 10.62 -17.65 16.93
C CYS A 148 9.51 -17.90 17.98
N GLU A 149 9.49 -17.25 19.15
CA GLU A 149 8.59 -17.62 20.26
C GLU A 149 7.27 -16.84 20.36
N GLY A 150 7.00 -15.87 19.47
CA GLY A 150 5.74 -15.13 19.49
C GLY A 150 5.17 -14.87 18.10
N THR A 151 4.19 -15.66 17.67
CA THR A 151 3.44 -15.35 16.45
C THR A 151 2.72 -14.01 16.62
N LEU A 152 3.03 -13.02 15.78
CA LEU A 152 2.34 -11.73 15.75
C LEU A 152 0.84 -11.95 15.50
N ARG A 153 0.01 -11.59 16.48
CA ARG A 153 -1.44 -11.77 16.41
C ARG A 153 -2.17 -10.49 16.01
N LEU A 154 -3.35 -10.65 15.40
CA LEU A 154 -4.21 -9.53 15.00
C LEU A 154 -4.67 -8.69 16.19
N ASP A 155 -4.92 -9.30 17.36
CA ASP A 155 -5.29 -8.57 18.57
C ASP A 155 -4.15 -7.70 19.09
N THR A 156 -2.90 -8.14 18.94
CA THR A 156 -1.74 -7.31 19.29
C THR A 156 -1.63 -6.13 18.34
N LEU A 157 -1.78 -6.35 17.03
CA LEU A 157 -1.71 -5.28 16.02
C LEU A 157 -2.82 -4.23 16.17
N SER A 158 -3.98 -4.59 16.71
CA SER A 158 -5.08 -3.65 16.93
C SER A 158 -4.84 -2.71 18.11
N ARG A 159 -3.92 -3.05 19.03
CA ARG A 159 -3.53 -2.23 20.19
C ARG A 159 -2.41 -1.22 19.91
N LEU A 160 -1.77 -1.29 18.74
CA LEU A 160 -0.68 -0.39 18.32
C LEU A 160 -1.24 0.95 17.81
N HIS A 161 -1.66 1.81 18.72
CA HIS A 161 -2.32 3.08 18.45
C HIS A 161 -1.39 4.14 17.87
N TYR A 162 -0.16 4.22 18.34
CA TYR A 162 0.83 5.15 17.80
C TYR A 162 1.26 4.71 16.39
N LEU A 163 1.44 3.41 16.15
CA LEU A 163 1.65 2.89 14.80
C LEU A 163 0.49 3.24 13.85
N ASP A 164 -0.77 3.18 14.32
CA ASP A 164 -1.91 3.68 13.53
C ASP A 164 -1.75 5.16 13.16
N CYS A 165 -1.26 5.98 14.08
CA CYS A 165 -0.99 7.40 13.84
C CYS A 165 0.12 7.62 12.80
N VAL A 166 1.21 6.86 12.88
CA VAL A 166 2.32 6.88 11.91
C VAL A 166 1.81 6.51 10.52
N ILE A 167 1.09 5.40 10.39
CA ILE A 167 0.52 4.96 9.11
C ILE A 167 -0.43 6.02 8.57
N LYS A 168 -1.26 6.63 9.43
CA LYS A 168 -2.18 7.66 8.99
C LYS A 168 -1.45 8.86 8.39
N GLU A 169 -0.36 9.30 9.02
CA GLU A 169 0.43 10.44 8.54
C GLU A 169 1.21 10.12 7.26
N VAL A 170 1.75 8.90 7.15
CA VAL A 170 2.34 8.43 5.88
C VAL A 170 1.30 8.50 4.76
N MET A 171 0.09 8.00 5.00
CA MET A 171 -0.98 8.00 4.00
C MET A 171 -1.55 9.39 3.69
N ARG A 172 -1.42 10.36 4.63
CA ARG A 172 -1.79 11.76 4.40
C ARG A 172 -0.82 12.42 3.43
N LEU A 173 0.48 12.40 3.75
CA LEU A 173 1.55 13.07 2.99
C LEU A 173 1.91 12.35 1.69
N PHE A 174 1.88 11.02 1.73
CA PHE A 174 2.32 10.16 0.64
C PHE A 174 1.18 9.26 0.18
N THR A 175 0.03 9.87 -0.13
CA THR A 175 -1.12 9.13 -0.65
C THR A 175 -0.74 8.42 -1.97
N PRO A 176 -0.81 7.07 -2.04
CA PRO A 176 -0.41 6.33 -3.24
C PRO A 176 -1.18 6.72 -4.51
N ILE A 177 -2.49 6.96 -4.35
CA ILE A 177 -3.40 7.38 -5.42
C ILE A 177 -3.88 8.81 -5.14
N SER A 178 -3.55 9.74 -6.04
CA SER A 178 -3.82 11.17 -5.82
C SER A 178 -5.32 11.54 -5.92
N GLY A 179 -6.17 10.71 -6.54
CA GLY A 179 -7.58 11.04 -6.75
C GLY A 179 -8.32 10.03 -7.60
N GLY A 180 -9.55 10.36 -8.00
CA GLY A 180 -10.35 9.54 -8.89
C GLY A 180 -11.30 10.36 -9.75
N TYR A 181 -11.67 9.79 -10.91
CA TYR A 181 -12.57 10.43 -11.87
C TYR A 181 -14.01 9.93 -11.72
N ARG A 182 -14.98 10.81 -12.00
CA ARG A 182 -16.41 10.51 -12.05
C ARG A 182 -17.03 11.22 -13.25
N THR A 183 -17.96 10.55 -13.91
CA THR A 183 -18.81 11.18 -14.93
C THR A 183 -20.06 11.75 -14.27
N VAL A 184 -20.35 13.01 -14.56
CA VAL A 184 -21.54 13.70 -14.03
C VAL A 184 -22.79 13.19 -14.75
N LEU A 185 -23.67 12.50 -14.01
CA LEU A 185 -24.87 11.87 -14.59
C LEU A 185 -26.04 12.85 -14.75
N GLN A 186 -26.07 13.90 -13.93
CA GLN A 186 -27.09 14.94 -13.91
C GLN A 186 -26.41 16.28 -13.59
N THR A 187 -26.83 17.36 -14.25
CA THR A 187 -26.32 18.71 -13.97
C THR A 187 -26.68 19.08 -12.53
N PHE A 188 -25.70 19.58 -11.76
CA PHE A 188 -25.90 20.02 -10.38
C PHE A 188 -25.11 21.30 -10.12
N GLU A 189 -25.36 21.93 -8.98
CA GLU A 189 -24.62 23.11 -8.52
C GLU A 189 -23.74 22.73 -7.32
N LEU A 190 -22.50 23.22 -7.32
CA LEU A 190 -21.55 23.08 -6.21
C LEU A 190 -20.88 24.43 -5.97
N ASP A 191 -21.03 24.97 -4.77
CA ASP A 191 -20.46 26.27 -4.36
C ASP A 191 -20.74 27.42 -5.35
N GLY A 192 -21.96 27.48 -5.90
CA GLY A 192 -22.38 28.48 -6.89
C GLY A 192 -21.94 28.20 -8.33
N PHE A 193 -21.22 27.10 -8.58
CA PHE A 193 -20.82 26.68 -9.92
C PHE A 193 -21.74 25.57 -10.44
N GLN A 194 -22.27 25.76 -11.65
CA GLN A 194 -22.99 24.70 -12.35
C GLN A 194 -22.00 23.70 -12.94
N ILE A 195 -22.16 22.43 -12.59
CA ILE A 195 -21.39 21.29 -13.11
C ILE A 195 -22.28 20.51 -14.09
N PRO A 196 -22.05 20.62 -15.42
CA PRO A 196 -22.93 20.02 -16.42
C PRO A 196 -22.87 18.49 -16.48
N LYS A 197 -24.02 17.88 -16.83
CA LYS A 197 -24.10 16.46 -17.23
C LYS A 197 -23.07 16.14 -18.33
N GLY A 198 -22.42 14.99 -18.18
CA GLY A 198 -21.44 14.46 -19.13
C GLY A 198 -20.00 14.88 -18.85
N TRP A 199 -19.78 15.88 -17.98
CA TRP A 199 -18.42 16.28 -17.61
C TRP A 199 -17.72 15.20 -16.78
N SER A 200 -16.39 15.16 -16.89
CA SER A 200 -15.54 14.39 -15.98
C SER A 200 -15.12 15.29 -14.83
N VAL A 201 -15.38 14.84 -13.61
CA VAL A 201 -14.96 15.50 -12.37
C VAL A 201 -13.90 14.63 -11.71
N MET A 202 -12.77 15.24 -11.35
CA MET A 202 -11.74 14.60 -10.55
C MET A 202 -11.84 15.11 -9.12
N TYR A 203 -11.98 14.20 -8.15
CA TYR A 203 -11.72 14.53 -6.75
C TYR A 203 -10.26 14.23 -6.44
N SER A 204 -9.60 15.15 -5.76
CA SER A 204 -8.19 15.02 -5.39
C SER A 204 -8.05 14.72 -3.91
N ILE A 205 -7.58 13.51 -3.59
CA ILE A 205 -7.26 13.10 -2.22
C ILE A 205 -6.06 13.90 -1.71
N ARG A 206 -5.04 14.05 -2.56
CA ARG A 206 -3.83 14.82 -2.24
C ARG A 206 -4.17 16.26 -1.89
N ASP A 207 -4.86 16.96 -2.79
CA ASP A 207 -5.15 18.38 -2.56
C ASP A 207 -6.07 18.56 -1.35
N THR A 208 -6.98 17.60 -1.10
CA THR A 208 -7.79 17.62 0.13
C THR A 208 -6.91 17.50 1.37
N HIS A 209 -5.95 16.57 1.41
CA HIS A 209 -5.04 16.41 2.54
C HIS A 209 -4.07 17.59 2.73
N ASP A 210 -3.76 18.33 1.66
CA ASP A 210 -2.87 19.50 1.68
C ASP A 210 -3.59 20.81 2.02
N THR A 211 -4.90 20.90 1.73
CA THR A 211 -5.67 22.15 1.87
C THR A 211 -6.75 22.10 2.95
N ALA A 212 -7.06 20.92 3.51
CA ALA A 212 -8.04 20.81 4.58
C ALA A 212 -7.62 21.66 5.79
N PRO A 213 -8.50 22.55 6.28
CA PRO A 213 -8.14 23.55 7.30
C PRO A 213 -7.80 22.93 8.66
N VAL A 214 -8.15 21.67 8.88
CA VAL A 214 -7.85 20.94 10.12
C VAL A 214 -6.37 20.58 10.23
N PHE A 215 -5.69 20.33 9.12
CA PHE A 215 -4.28 19.93 9.14
C PHE A 215 -3.38 21.16 9.20
N LYS A 216 -2.70 21.33 10.33
CA LYS A 216 -1.69 22.37 10.52
C LYS A 216 -0.32 21.87 10.08
N ASP A 217 0.51 22.79 9.60
CA ASP A 217 1.88 22.51 9.14
C ASP A 217 1.91 21.32 8.17
N VAL A 218 1.10 21.39 7.11
CA VAL A 218 0.74 20.26 6.24
C VAL A 218 1.92 19.51 5.62
N ASN A 219 3.11 20.11 5.55
CA ASN A 219 4.33 19.48 5.01
C ASN A 219 5.17 18.74 6.07
N VAL A 220 4.85 18.92 7.36
CA VAL A 220 5.56 18.29 8.47
C VAL A 220 4.98 16.90 8.71
N PHE A 221 5.86 15.90 8.76
CA PHE A 221 5.50 14.54 9.17
C PHE A 221 5.31 14.50 10.68
N ASP A 222 4.06 14.56 11.11
CA ASP A 222 3.66 14.61 12.51
C ASP A 222 2.57 13.56 12.80
N PRO A 223 2.96 12.34 13.21
CA PRO A 223 2.01 11.29 13.59
C PRO A 223 1.05 11.70 14.71
N ASP A 224 1.50 12.52 15.67
CA ASP A 224 0.73 12.85 16.86
C ASP A 224 -0.56 13.64 16.54
N ARG A 225 -0.72 14.13 15.31
CA ARG A 225 -1.95 14.81 14.84
C ARG A 225 -3.17 13.89 14.83
N PHE A 226 -2.93 12.59 14.64
CA PHE A 226 -3.97 11.56 14.68
C PHE A 226 -4.14 10.94 16.07
N GLY A 227 -3.31 11.34 17.03
CA GLY A 227 -3.40 10.91 18.42
C GLY A 227 -4.68 11.42 19.09
N GLN A 228 -5.10 10.76 20.17
CA GLN A 228 -6.37 11.05 20.86
C GLN A 228 -6.51 12.54 21.24
N ALA A 229 -5.41 13.19 21.64
CA ALA A 229 -5.39 14.59 22.07
C ALA A 229 -5.73 15.59 20.95
N ARG A 230 -5.43 15.26 19.68
CA ARG A 230 -5.65 16.16 18.54
C ARG A 230 -6.73 15.69 17.60
N SER A 231 -6.76 14.39 17.27
CA SER A 231 -7.78 13.76 16.41
C SER A 231 -8.13 14.58 15.16
N GLU A 232 -7.14 15.19 14.51
CA GLU A 232 -7.35 16.10 13.36
C GLU A 232 -8.09 15.41 12.20
N ASP A 233 -8.01 14.09 12.07
CA ASP A 233 -8.76 13.34 11.06
C ASP A 233 -10.27 13.22 11.32
N LYS A 234 -10.73 13.52 12.54
CA LYS A 234 -12.12 13.34 12.96
C LYS A 234 -12.93 14.63 12.94
N ASP A 235 -12.28 15.78 12.78
CA ASP A 235 -12.95 17.06 12.70
C ASP A 235 -13.52 17.24 11.29
N GLY A 236 -14.75 16.79 11.08
CA GLY A 236 -15.46 16.92 9.81
C GLY A 236 -15.46 15.68 8.92
N ARG A 237 -16.19 15.78 7.79
CA ARG A 237 -16.29 14.70 6.81
C ARG A 237 -15.26 14.90 5.70
N PHE A 238 -14.64 13.81 5.26
CA PHE A 238 -13.74 13.78 4.12
C PHE A 238 -12.55 14.75 4.21
N HIS A 239 -12.10 15.11 5.41
CA HIS A 239 -10.81 15.81 5.58
C HIS A 239 -9.65 14.83 5.47
N TYR A 240 -9.85 13.58 5.90
CA TYR A 240 -8.92 12.48 5.74
C TYR A 240 -9.56 11.34 4.95
N LEU A 241 -9.10 11.11 3.72
CA LEU A 241 -9.68 10.14 2.79
C LEU A 241 -8.64 9.39 1.92
N PRO A 242 -7.54 8.86 2.50
CA PRO A 242 -6.50 8.16 1.73
C PRO A 242 -6.99 6.94 0.94
N PHE A 243 -8.19 6.44 1.27
CA PHE A 243 -8.83 5.29 0.63
C PHE A 243 -10.10 5.68 -0.16
N GLY A 244 -10.27 6.98 -0.46
CA GLY A 244 -11.48 7.53 -1.07
C GLY A 244 -12.69 7.49 -0.12
N GLY A 245 -13.89 7.44 -0.69
CA GLY A 245 -15.14 7.44 0.07
C GLY A 245 -16.36 6.99 -0.73
N GLY A 246 -17.49 6.87 -0.02
CA GLY A 246 -18.77 6.45 -0.60
C GLY A 246 -18.74 5.00 -1.12
N VAL A 247 -19.57 4.72 -2.13
CA VAL A 247 -19.73 3.37 -2.72
C VAL A 247 -18.49 2.84 -3.46
N ARG A 248 -17.46 3.68 -3.65
CA ARG A 248 -16.17 3.32 -4.26
C ARG A 248 -15.02 3.46 -3.26
N THR A 249 -15.29 3.39 -1.96
CA THR A 249 -14.22 3.26 -0.95
C THR A 249 -13.35 2.06 -1.28
N CYS A 250 -12.04 2.16 -1.04
CA CYS A 250 -11.11 1.07 -1.30
C CYS A 250 -11.53 -0.21 -0.55
N LEU A 251 -11.76 -1.28 -1.31
CA LEU A 251 -12.11 -2.60 -0.77
C LEU A 251 -10.96 -3.18 0.07
N GLY A 252 -9.71 -2.98 -0.37
CA GLY A 252 -8.50 -3.48 0.28
C GLY A 252 -7.98 -2.66 1.47
N LYS A 253 -8.71 -1.62 1.94
CA LYS A 253 -8.18 -0.65 2.93
C LYS A 253 -7.70 -1.28 4.24
N HIS A 254 -8.39 -2.31 4.72
CA HIS A 254 -8.04 -2.98 5.97
C HIS A 254 -6.80 -3.85 5.80
N LEU A 255 -6.71 -4.55 4.67
CA LEU A 255 -5.57 -5.36 4.31
C LEU A 255 -4.31 -4.50 4.10
N ALA A 256 -4.42 -3.38 3.39
CA ALA A 256 -3.31 -2.45 3.19
C ALA A 256 -2.77 -1.92 4.53
N LYS A 257 -3.65 -1.51 5.46
CA LYS A 257 -3.25 -1.09 6.80
C LYS A 257 -2.58 -2.21 7.58
N LEU A 258 -3.11 -3.43 7.52
CA LEU A 258 -2.52 -4.60 8.16
C LEU A 258 -1.10 -4.86 7.65
N PHE A 259 -0.89 -4.80 6.33
CA PHE A 259 0.44 -4.96 5.74
C PHE A 259 1.43 -3.91 6.21
N LEU A 260 1.03 -2.63 6.21
CA LEU A 260 1.89 -1.55 6.70
C LEU A 260 2.22 -1.72 8.18
N LYS A 261 1.26 -2.19 8.99
CA LYS A 261 1.50 -2.48 10.41
C LYS A 261 2.52 -3.60 10.58
N VAL A 262 2.32 -4.73 9.91
CA VAL A 262 3.24 -5.87 9.99
C VAL A 262 4.63 -5.44 9.53
N LEU A 263 4.73 -4.74 8.39
CA LEU A 263 6.00 -4.22 7.89
C LEU A 263 6.68 -3.29 8.91
N ALA A 264 5.96 -2.35 9.50
CA ALA A 264 6.52 -1.43 10.49
C ALA A 264 7.03 -2.17 11.74
N VAL A 265 6.26 -3.15 12.22
CA VAL A 265 6.63 -3.99 13.36
C VAL A 265 7.92 -4.75 13.05
N GLU A 266 7.96 -5.48 11.94
CA GLU A 266 9.14 -6.24 11.51
C GLU A 266 10.38 -5.36 11.35
N LEU A 267 10.23 -4.20 10.69
CA LEU A 267 11.33 -3.25 10.50
C LEU A 267 11.87 -2.75 11.83
N ALA A 268 10.98 -2.35 12.74
CA ALA A 268 11.36 -1.79 14.03
C ALA A 268 11.91 -2.82 15.02
N SER A 269 11.50 -4.09 14.89
CA SER A 269 11.87 -5.17 15.80
C SER A 269 13.10 -5.96 15.39
N THR A 270 13.33 -6.14 14.10
CA THR A 270 14.37 -7.05 13.60
C THR A 270 15.55 -6.35 12.95
N SER A 271 15.40 -5.06 12.60
CA SER A 271 16.37 -4.37 11.77
C SER A 271 16.74 -2.97 12.23
N ARG A 272 18.01 -2.64 12.00
CA ARG A 272 18.49 -1.27 11.81
C ARG A 272 18.56 -1.04 10.30
N PHE A 273 18.11 0.10 9.83
CA PHE A 273 18.14 0.41 8.41
C PHE A 273 18.59 1.84 8.17
N GLU A 274 19.35 2.02 7.08
CA GLU A 274 19.99 3.29 6.73
C GLU A 274 19.82 3.56 5.23
N LEU A 275 19.78 4.84 4.87
CA LEU A 275 19.77 5.24 3.47
C LEU A 275 21.09 4.83 2.82
N ALA A 276 21.02 4.12 1.69
CA ALA A 276 22.22 3.68 0.96
C ALA A 276 22.83 4.78 0.08
N THR A 277 22.12 5.89 -0.09
CA THR A 277 22.51 7.07 -0.87
C THR A 277 22.80 8.26 0.05
N ARG A 278 23.44 9.31 -0.49
CA ARG A 278 23.75 10.53 0.27
C ARG A 278 22.53 11.38 0.61
N THR A 279 21.49 11.31 -0.21
CA THR A 279 20.31 12.17 -0.10
C THR A 279 19.06 11.39 -0.45
N PHE A 280 17.94 11.75 0.19
CA PHE A 280 16.68 11.11 -0.13
C PHE A 280 16.24 11.45 -1.55
N PRO A 281 15.72 10.46 -2.30
CA PRO A 281 15.25 10.67 -3.66
C PRO A 281 14.05 11.62 -3.74
N ARG A 282 13.90 12.23 -4.92
CA ARG A 282 12.67 12.94 -5.28
C ARG A 282 11.52 11.95 -5.44
N ILE A 283 10.31 12.43 -5.19
CA ILE A 283 9.09 11.65 -5.31
C ILE A 283 8.39 12.01 -6.63
N THR A 284 8.02 10.97 -7.38
CA THR A 284 7.13 11.04 -8.53
C THR A 284 5.71 10.79 -8.04
N LEU A 285 4.71 11.51 -8.57
CA LEU A 285 3.32 11.44 -8.10
C LEU A 285 2.39 10.61 -9.02
N VAL A 286 2.82 10.32 -10.24
CA VAL A 286 2.00 9.71 -11.31
C VAL A 286 2.79 8.56 -11.96
N PRO A 287 2.16 7.40 -12.24
CA PRO A 287 0.75 7.08 -12.00
C PRO A 287 0.43 6.74 -10.54
N VAL A 288 1.43 6.30 -9.79
CA VAL A 288 1.37 6.02 -8.35
C VAL A 288 2.55 6.72 -7.70
N LEU A 289 2.36 7.24 -6.50
CA LEU A 289 3.44 7.92 -5.78
C LEU A 289 4.62 6.97 -5.51
N HIS A 290 5.85 7.30 -5.90
CA HIS A 290 7.04 6.52 -5.55
C HIS A 290 8.34 7.33 -5.70
N PRO A 291 9.43 6.94 -5.03
CA PRO A 291 10.75 7.54 -5.25
C PRO A 291 11.34 7.21 -6.62
N VAL A 292 11.98 8.20 -7.26
CA VAL A 292 12.53 8.07 -8.63
C VAL A 292 13.60 6.98 -8.79
N ASP A 293 14.30 6.62 -7.73
CA ASP A 293 15.38 5.62 -7.71
C ASP A 293 14.99 4.33 -6.96
N GLY A 294 13.71 4.19 -6.60
CA GLY A 294 13.21 3.04 -5.84
C GLY A 294 13.55 3.04 -4.33
N LEU A 295 14.23 4.07 -3.80
CA LEU A 295 14.73 4.17 -2.42
C LEU A 295 15.69 3.02 -2.05
N SER A 296 16.98 3.25 -2.28
CA SER A 296 18.02 2.29 -1.88
C SER A 296 18.28 2.34 -0.37
N VAL A 297 18.12 1.21 0.32
CA VAL A 297 18.25 1.07 1.78
C VAL A 297 19.16 -0.10 2.11
N LYS A 298 20.01 0.07 3.14
CA LYS A 298 20.80 -1.01 3.74
C LYS A 298 20.13 -1.47 5.03
N PHE A 299 19.97 -2.78 5.20
CA PHE A 299 19.40 -3.40 6.40
C PHE A 299 20.49 -4.15 7.16
N PHE A 300 20.47 -4.02 8.48
CA PHE A 300 21.35 -4.70 9.41
C PHE A 300 20.46 -5.42 10.43
N GLY A 301 20.66 -6.72 10.63
CA GLY A 301 19.94 -7.47 11.66
C GLY A 301 20.26 -6.94 13.06
N LEU A 302 19.25 -6.84 13.92
CA LEU A 302 19.45 -6.56 15.33
C LEU A 302 19.77 -7.88 16.04
N ASP A 303 20.99 -8.03 16.55
CA ASP A 303 21.30 -9.16 17.45
C ASP A 303 20.39 -9.08 18.68
N SER A 304 19.98 -10.25 19.17
CA SER A 304 18.93 -10.50 20.17
C SER A 304 19.09 -9.81 21.54
N ASN A 305 20.08 -8.93 21.71
CA ASN A 305 20.42 -8.32 22.99
C ASN A 305 20.63 -6.80 23.04
N GLN A 306 20.54 -6.02 21.97
CA GLN A 306 20.81 -4.56 22.12
C GLN A 306 19.89 -3.65 21.30
N ASN A 307 18.63 -3.54 21.76
CA ASN A 307 17.82 -2.32 21.61
C ASN A 307 18.47 -1.09 22.32
N LYS A 308 19.79 -0.95 22.25
CA LYS A 308 20.53 0.25 22.69
C LYS A 308 20.94 1.00 21.45
N ILE A 309 20.42 2.21 21.31
CA ILE A 309 20.95 3.22 20.41
C ILE A 309 22.41 3.42 20.84
N LEU A 310 23.37 2.96 20.02
CA LEU A 310 24.77 3.31 20.24
C LEU A 310 24.91 4.82 20.00
N PRO A 311 25.38 5.63 20.97
CA PRO A 311 25.43 7.09 20.86
C PRO A 311 26.47 7.62 19.85
N GLU A 312 26.97 6.80 18.93
CA GLU A 312 28.10 7.16 18.06
C GLU A 312 27.68 7.69 16.68
N THR A 313 26.38 7.79 16.39
CA THR A 313 25.91 8.38 15.11
C THR A 313 25.80 9.91 15.16
N GLU A 314 25.75 10.54 16.34
CA GLU A 314 25.82 12.01 16.47
C GLU A 314 27.23 12.56 16.21
N ALA A 315 28.28 11.79 16.48
CA ALA A 315 29.66 12.25 16.31
C ALA A 315 30.14 12.24 14.83
N MET A 316 29.50 11.47 13.96
CA MET A 316 29.84 11.38 12.53
C MET A 316 29.20 12.48 11.67
N LEU A 317 28.16 13.18 12.18
CA LEU A 317 27.46 14.24 11.46
C LEU A 317 28.04 15.65 11.70
N SER A 318 28.90 15.83 12.71
CA SER A 318 29.62 17.09 12.96
C SER A 318 30.98 17.16 12.26
N ALA A 319 31.42 16.11 11.55
CA ALA A 319 32.78 16.01 11.02
C ALA A 319 32.91 16.07 9.49
N THR A 320 31.83 16.26 8.73
CA THR A 320 31.96 16.46 7.27
C THR A 320 31.00 17.52 6.76
N VAL A 321 31.58 18.72 6.64
CA VAL A 321 31.16 19.79 5.72
C VAL A 321 31.08 19.26 4.30
#